data_AF-A0A1M5RZV4-F1
#
_entry.id   AF-A0A1M5RZV4-F1
#
_cell.length_a   1.000
_cell.length_b   1.000
_cell.length_c   1.000
_cell.angle_alpha   90.00
_cell.angle_beta   90.00
_cell.angle_gamma   90.00
#
_symmetry.space_group_name_H-M   'P 1'
#
loop_
_entity.id
_entity.type
_entity.pdbx_description
1 polymer ?
#
loop_
_entity_poly.entity_id
_entity_poly.type
_entity_poly.pdbx_seq_one_letter_code
_entity_poly.pdbx_strand_id
1 'polypeptide(L)'
;MYETISTLPQTVYIGIGTVIAAFVAGLISVVNTTISKENKISEFRQAWSEAIIDEVSTYISLVSKIHVSWLTSRSKGISGATFLESEVNTIREMQALQHKITLRLHEEKHAKIIEHLKRIDLIICNNNIEQKEADLEHLIESLSSDTKTTIKQEWIKVKLGEIHFIWLRRIGYFLSVSLASLIFSTCLLYIYFMIKQG
;
A
#
# COMPACT_ATOMS: atom_id res chain seq x y z
N MET A 1 7.43 -69.82 2.17
CA MET A 1 6.25 -69.26 1.48
C MET A 1 6.27 -67.74 1.64
N TYR A 2 7.28 -67.07 1.05
CA TYR A 2 7.48 -65.60 1.14
C TYR A 2 7.98 -65.05 -0.20
N GLU A 3 7.50 -65.59 -1.32
CA GLU A 3 7.75 -65.03 -2.64
C GLU A 3 6.38 -64.65 -3.21
N THR A 4 6.04 -63.37 -3.06
CA THR A 4 5.04 -62.61 -3.84
C THR A 4 4.81 -61.25 -3.15
N ILE A 5 5.87 -60.56 -2.73
CA ILE A 5 5.78 -59.10 -2.66
C ILE A 5 5.98 -58.64 -4.10
N SER A 6 4.86 -58.48 -4.79
CA SER A 6 4.71 -57.98 -6.15
C SER A 6 5.73 -56.87 -6.47
N THR A 7 6.70 -57.18 -7.32
CA THR A 7 7.56 -56.18 -7.94
C THR A 7 6.72 -55.43 -8.98
N LEU A 8 6.20 -54.27 -8.60
CA LEU A 8 5.52 -53.39 -9.55
C LEU A 8 6.47 -53.07 -10.72
N PRO A 9 5.98 -52.95 -11.97
CA PRO A 9 6.80 -52.56 -13.09
C PRO A 9 7.52 -51.23 -12.83
N GLN A 10 8.79 -51.10 -13.25
CA GLN A 10 9.58 -49.86 -13.07
C GLN A 10 8.87 -48.60 -13.60
N THR A 11 8.06 -48.75 -14.66
CA THR A 11 7.24 -47.69 -15.25
C THR A 11 6.22 -47.09 -14.27
N VAL A 12 5.71 -47.87 -13.31
CA VAL A 12 4.77 -47.39 -12.28
C VAL A 12 5.47 -46.44 -11.30
N TYR A 13 6.70 -46.76 -10.88
CA TYR A 13 7.48 -45.89 -10.00
C TYR A 13 7.83 -44.55 -10.68
N ILE A 14 8.19 -44.59 -11.98
CA ILE A 14 8.42 -43.38 -12.78
C ILE A 14 7.14 -42.56 -12.92
N GLY A 15 6.00 -43.22 -13.16
CA GLY A 15 4.68 -42.57 -13.24
C GLY A 15 4.30 -41.86 -11.93
N ILE A 16 4.50 -42.51 -10.78
CA ILE A 16 4.23 -41.89 -9.47
C ILE A 16 5.17 -40.70 -9.25
N GLY A 17 6.46 -40.84 -9.56
CA GLY A 17 7.43 -39.75 -9.42
C GLY A 17 7.08 -38.52 -10.26
N THR A 18 6.63 -38.72 -11.51
CA THR A 18 6.24 -37.62 -12.41
C THR A 18 4.97 -36.91 -11.95
N VAL A 19 3.97 -37.64 -11.45
CA VAL A 19 2.75 -37.03 -10.89
C VAL A 19 3.07 -36.20 -9.64
N ILE A 20 3.92 -36.71 -8.75
CA ILE A 20 4.37 -35.98 -7.57
C ILE A 20 5.13 -34.71 -7.98
N ALA A 21 6.06 -34.82 -8.94
CA ALA A 21 6.81 -33.68 -9.45
C ALA A 21 5.90 -32.61 -10.06
N ALA A 22 4.92 -33.01 -10.88
CA ALA A 22 3.93 -32.09 -11.47
C ALA A 22 3.07 -31.40 -10.40
N PHE A 23 2.67 -32.13 -9.36
CA PHE A 23 1.92 -31.57 -8.24
C PHE A 23 2.72 -30.52 -7.46
N VAL A 24 3.99 -30.83 -7.15
CA VAL A 24 4.90 -29.88 -6.49
C VAL A 24 5.12 -28.64 -7.36
N ALA A 25 5.33 -28.82 -8.66
CA ALA A 25 5.48 -27.70 -9.61
C ALA A 25 4.22 -26.82 -9.64
N GLY A 26 3.02 -27.42 -9.61
CA GLY A 26 1.76 -26.70 -9.50
C GLY A 26 1.65 -25.87 -8.21
N LEU A 27 2.04 -26.44 -7.07
CA LEU A 27 2.06 -25.71 -5.79
C LEU A 27 3.02 -24.51 -5.83
N ILE A 28 4.22 -24.71 -6.38
CA ILE A 28 5.20 -23.62 -6.55
C ILE A 28 4.63 -22.52 -7.44
N SER A 29 3.96 -22.87 -8.53
CA SER A 29 3.33 -21.92 -9.43
C SER A 29 2.27 -21.06 -8.72
N VAL A 30 1.35 -21.68 -7.97
CA VAL A 30 0.31 -20.97 -7.22
C VAL A 30 0.93 -20.02 -6.18
N VAL A 31 1.96 -20.47 -5.47
CA VAL A 31 2.67 -19.63 -4.49
C VAL A 31 3.30 -18.43 -5.18
N ASN A 32 4.03 -18.64 -6.27
CA ASN A 32 4.71 -17.58 -6.98
C ASN A 32 3.73 -16.54 -7.55
N THR A 33 2.65 -16.99 -8.19
CA THR A 33 1.60 -16.10 -8.70
C THR A 33 0.94 -15.28 -7.60
N THR A 34 0.69 -15.89 -6.44
CA THR A 34 0.10 -15.16 -5.30
C THR A 34 1.05 -14.09 -4.79
N ILE A 35 2.34 -14.42 -4.61
CA ILE A 35 3.36 -13.45 -4.19
C ILE A 35 3.45 -12.29 -5.20
N SER A 36 3.49 -12.58 -6.50
CA SER A 36 3.53 -11.54 -7.53
C SER A 36 2.31 -10.62 -7.48
N LYS A 37 1.11 -11.18 -7.26
CA LYS A 37 -0.12 -10.40 -7.12
C LYS A 37 -0.05 -9.46 -5.89
N GLU A 38 0.36 -9.98 -4.73
CA GLU A 38 0.48 -9.20 -3.49
C GLU A 38 1.51 -8.08 -3.60
N ASN A 39 2.68 -8.37 -4.17
CA ASN A 39 3.71 -7.36 -4.42
C ASN A 39 3.15 -6.23 -5.30
N LYS A 40 2.39 -6.58 -6.36
CA LYS A 40 1.80 -5.59 -7.25
C LYS A 40 0.73 -4.75 -6.54
N ILE A 41 -0.11 -5.35 -5.70
CA ILE A 41 -1.10 -4.62 -4.90
C ILE A 41 -0.41 -3.66 -3.92
N SER A 42 0.66 -4.13 -3.26
CA SER A 42 1.47 -3.29 -2.37
C SER A 42 2.08 -2.10 -3.11
N GLU A 43 2.68 -2.33 -4.29
CA GLU A 43 3.20 -1.26 -5.16
C GLU A 43 2.11 -0.25 -5.54
N PHE A 44 0.90 -0.70 -5.91
CA PHE A 44 -0.19 0.21 -6.24
C PHE A 44 -0.64 1.04 -5.04
N ARG A 45 -0.67 0.47 -3.82
CA ARG A 45 -0.98 1.22 -2.58
C ARG A 45 0.09 2.23 -2.21
N GLN A 46 1.36 1.87 -2.40
CA GLN A 46 2.49 2.78 -2.19
C GLN A 46 2.45 3.93 -3.20
N ALA A 47 2.27 3.64 -4.49
CA ALA A 47 2.13 4.64 -5.54
C ALA A 47 0.94 5.58 -5.31
N TRP A 48 -0.20 5.04 -4.85
CA TRP A 48 -1.35 5.86 -4.46
C TRP A 48 -1.01 6.81 -3.30
N SER A 49 -0.30 6.30 -2.28
CA SER A 49 0.11 7.08 -1.10
C SER A 49 1.10 8.18 -1.46
N GLU A 50 2.15 7.84 -2.22
CA GLU A 50 3.16 8.79 -2.69
C GLU A 50 2.53 9.91 -3.50
N ALA A 51 1.60 9.59 -4.39
CA ALA A 51 0.91 10.58 -5.19
C ALA A 51 -0.02 11.48 -4.36
N ILE A 52 -0.70 10.97 -3.32
CA ILE A 52 -1.45 11.83 -2.39
C ILE A 52 -0.51 12.77 -1.62
N ILE A 53 0.62 12.27 -1.14
CA ILE A 53 1.61 13.08 -0.40
C ILE A 53 2.14 14.19 -1.29
N ASP A 54 2.50 13.87 -2.53
CA ASP A 54 3.00 14.83 -3.51
C ASP A 54 1.94 15.90 -3.83
N GLU A 55 0.70 15.47 -4.12
CA GLU A 55 -0.42 16.38 -4.42
C GLU A 55 -0.75 17.30 -3.23
N VAL A 56 -0.83 16.78 -2.02
CA VAL A 56 -1.11 17.57 -0.80
C VAL A 56 0.05 18.50 -0.48
N SER A 57 1.30 18.07 -0.63
CA SER A 57 2.48 18.92 -0.37
C SER A 57 2.55 20.09 -1.36
N THR A 58 2.24 19.83 -2.63
CA THR A 58 2.17 20.86 -3.67
C THR A 58 1.02 21.81 -3.41
N TYR A 59 -0.15 21.30 -3.03
CA TYR A 59 -1.30 22.13 -2.64
C TYR A 59 -0.95 23.07 -1.46
N ILE A 60 -0.36 22.53 -0.39
CA ILE A 60 0.08 23.32 0.77
C ILE A 60 1.10 24.39 0.34
N SER A 61 2.07 24.03 -0.50
CA SER A 61 3.07 24.97 -1.03
C SER A 61 2.43 26.14 -1.78
N LEU A 62 1.44 25.89 -2.64
CA LEU A 62 0.70 26.93 -3.36
C LEU A 62 -0.10 27.83 -2.41
N VAL A 63 -0.75 27.24 -1.40
CA VAL A 63 -1.47 27.99 -0.37
C VAL A 63 -0.51 28.89 0.41
N SER A 64 0.65 28.37 0.84
CA SER A 64 1.68 29.16 1.53
C SER A 64 2.24 30.26 0.63
N LYS A 65 2.44 30.00 -0.66
CA LYS A 65 2.86 31.01 -1.65
C LYS A 65 1.84 32.14 -1.75
N ILE A 66 0.55 31.82 -1.89
CA ILE A 66 -0.54 32.81 -1.92
C ILE A 66 -0.54 33.62 -0.63
N HIS A 67 -0.40 32.97 0.52
CA HIS A 67 -0.38 33.62 1.82
C HIS A 67 0.78 34.61 1.97
N VAL A 68 2.01 34.23 1.60
CA VAL A 68 3.19 35.13 1.63
C VAL A 68 3.07 36.26 0.60
N SER A 69 2.57 35.96 -0.60
CA SER A 69 2.31 36.95 -1.65
C SER A 69 1.28 37.98 -1.18
N TRP A 70 0.25 37.54 -0.43
CA TRP A 70 -0.74 38.39 0.19
C TRP A 70 -0.13 39.34 1.22
N LEU A 71 0.67 38.84 2.16
CA LEU A 71 1.35 39.66 3.17
C LEU A 71 2.24 40.75 2.53
N THR A 72 2.93 40.39 1.45
CA THR A 72 3.80 41.31 0.69
C THR A 72 2.99 42.35 -0.10
N SER A 73 1.82 41.99 -0.60
CA SER A 73 0.94 42.88 -1.35
C SER A 73 0.18 43.83 -0.42
N ARG A 74 -0.22 43.33 0.75
CA ARG A 74 -0.83 44.11 1.84
C ARG A 74 0.09 45.19 2.36
N SER A 75 1.37 44.88 2.58
CA SER A 75 2.36 45.90 3.01
C SER A 75 2.57 47.01 1.97
N LYS A 76 2.24 46.75 0.70
CA LYS A 76 2.25 47.73 -0.40
C LYS A 76 0.91 48.44 -0.60
N GLY A 77 -0.12 48.14 0.21
CA GLY A 77 -1.44 48.76 0.12
C GLY A 77 -2.28 48.30 -1.08
N ILE A 78 -1.95 47.16 -1.68
CA ILE A 78 -2.68 46.61 -2.84
C ILE A 78 -4.03 46.06 -2.35
N SER A 79 -5.11 46.41 -3.06
CA SER A 79 -6.45 45.87 -2.78
C SER A 79 -6.53 44.37 -3.06
N GLY A 80 -7.30 43.64 -2.24
CA GLY A 80 -7.50 42.20 -2.37
C GLY A 80 -7.99 41.72 -3.74
N ALA A 81 -8.84 42.51 -4.41
CA ALA A 81 -9.30 42.17 -5.76
C ALA A 81 -8.17 42.20 -6.80
N THR A 82 -7.32 43.23 -6.75
CA THR A 82 -6.15 43.36 -7.63
C THR A 82 -5.09 42.29 -7.33
N PHE A 83 -4.96 41.90 -6.06
CA PHE A 83 -4.11 40.78 -5.68
C PHE A 83 -4.61 39.45 -6.26
N LEU A 84 -5.91 39.14 -6.08
CA LEU A 84 -6.50 37.91 -6.62
C LEU A 84 -6.34 37.84 -8.13
N GLU A 85 -6.53 38.96 -8.84
CA GLU A 85 -6.30 39.06 -10.29
C GLU A 85 -4.84 38.73 -10.68
N SER A 86 -3.88 39.19 -9.88
CA SER A 86 -2.45 38.90 -10.13
C SER A 86 -2.06 37.44 -9.86
N GLU A 87 -2.80 36.72 -9.00
CA GLU A 87 -2.52 35.34 -8.60
C GLU A 87 -3.51 34.32 -9.19
N VAL A 88 -4.35 34.69 -10.15
CA VAL A 88 -5.37 33.81 -10.78
C VAL A 88 -4.78 32.47 -11.22
N ASN A 89 -3.59 32.48 -11.82
CA ASN A 89 -2.94 31.26 -12.27
C ASN A 89 -2.59 30.33 -11.10
N THR A 90 -2.04 30.87 -10.02
CA THR A 90 -1.67 30.12 -8.80
C THR A 90 -2.93 29.55 -8.14
N ILE A 91 -4.02 30.34 -8.06
CA ILE A 91 -5.32 29.91 -7.51
C ILE A 91 -5.92 28.79 -8.36
N ARG A 92 -5.88 28.92 -9.69
CA ARG A 92 -6.37 27.89 -10.61
C ARG A 92 -5.61 26.57 -10.45
N GLU A 93 -4.30 26.61 -10.30
CA GLU A 93 -3.47 25.42 -10.03
C GLU A 93 -3.81 24.78 -8.68
N MET A 94 -3.96 25.60 -7.63
CA MET A 94 -4.40 25.15 -6.31
C MET A 94 -5.76 24.44 -6.38
N GLN A 95 -6.74 25.03 -7.07
CA GLN A 95 -8.07 24.45 -7.23
C GLN A 95 -8.03 23.16 -8.05
N ALA A 96 -7.21 23.09 -9.11
CA ALA A 96 -7.03 21.86 -9.88
C ALA A 96 -6.48 20.72 -9.00
N LEU A 97 -5.50 21.00 -8.15
CA LEU A 97 -4.97 20.04 -7.19
C LEU A 97 -6.02 19.62 -6.14
N GLN A 98 -6.80 20.56 -5.61
CA GLN A 98 -7.90 20.23 -4.71
C GLN A 98 -8.90 19.26 -5.33
N HIS A 99 -9.31 19.49 -6.58
CA HIS A 99 -10.22 18.58 -7.28
C HIS A 99 -9.57 17.21 -7.48
N LYS A 100 -8.29 17.17 -7.87
CA LYS A 100 -7.54 15.92 -8.06
C LYS A 100 -7.46 15.10 -6.76
N ILE A 101 -7.13 15.75 -5.65
CA ILE A 101 -7.08 15.14 -4.32
C ILE A 101 -8.47 14.63 -3.92
N THR A 102 -9.51 15.43 -4.15
CA THR A 102 -10.90 15.07 -3.82
C THR A 102 -11.37 13.86 -4.63
N LEU A 103 -11.01 13.76 -5.92
CA LEU A 103 -11.36 12.60 -6.74
C LEU A 103 -10.61 11.33 -6.35
N ARG A 104 -9.37 11.47 -5.84
CA ARG A 104 -8.53 10.35 -5.43
C ARG A 104 -8.91 9.81 -4.04
N LEU A 105 -9.41 10.67 -3.17
CA LEU A 105 -9.91 10.32 -1.85
C LEU A 105 -11.37 9.90 -1.92
N HIS A 106 -11.74 8.82 -1.22
CA HIS A 106 -13.14 8.49 -1.01
C HIS A 106 -13.77 9.39 0.07
N GLU A 107 -14.90 10.01 -0.25
CA GLU A 107 -15.58 11.00 0.60
C GLU A 107 -15.95 10.45 1.99
N GLU A 108 -16.42 9.21 2.08
CA GLU A 108 -16.81 8.57 3.34
C GLU A 108 -15.64 8.33 4.31
N LYS A 109 -14.43 8.10 3.80
CA LYS A 109 -13.25 7.76 4.62
C LYS A 109 -12.38 8.97 4.96
N HIS A 110 -12.46 10.03 4.15
CA HIS A 110 -11.55 11.16 4.21
C HIS A 110 -12.29 12.51 4.28
N ALA A 111 -13.50 12.51 4.84
CA ALA A 111 -14.33 13.71 4.99
C ALA A 111 -13.60 14.90 5.61
N LYS A 112 -12.75 14.67 6.63
CA LYS A 112 -11.97 15.74 7.29
C LYS A 112 -10.99 16.43 6.33
N ILE A 113 -10.25 15.67 5.54
CA ILE A 113 -9.29 16.21 4.56
C ILE A 113 -10.03 17.06 3.52
N ILE A 114 -11.16 16.56 3.02
CA ILE A 114 -12.01 17.28 2.05
C ILE A 114 -12.59 18.56 2.67
N GLU A 115 -13.01 18.51 3.94
CA GLU A 115 -13.50 19.68 4.67
C GLU A 115 -12.40 20.73 4.80
N HIS A 116 -11.18 20.35 5.20
CA HIS A 116 -10.05 21.26 5.31
C HIS A 116 -9.71 21.92 3.96
N LEU A 117 -9.68 21.15 2.87
CA LEU A 117 -9.46 21.69 1.52
C LEU A 117 -10.54 22.72 1.13
N LYS A 118 -11.83 22.42 1.38
CA LYS A 118 -12.94 23.34 1.09
C LYS A 118 -12.84 24.62 1.93
N ARG A 119 -12.47 24.51 3.21
CA ARG A 119 -12.32 25.68 4.10
C ARG A 119 -11.16 26.58 3.67
N ILE A 120 -10.03 26.01 3.26
CA ILE A 120 -8.88 26.76 2.73
C ILE A 120 -9.27 27.51 1.45
N ASP A 121 -9.94 26.84 0.51
CA ASP A 121 -10.42 27.48 -0.73
C ASP A 121 -11.39 28.64 -0.46
N LEU A 122 -12.30 28.48 0.50
CA LEU A 122 -13.22 29.56 0.91
C LEU A 122 -12.50 30.77 1.52
N ILE A 123 -11.39 30.57 2.26
CA ILE A 123 -10.62 31.66 2.85
C ILE A 123 -9.90 32.45 1.75
N ILE A 124 -9.30 31.74 0.80
CA ILE A 124 -8.51 32.33 -0.29
C ILE A 124 -9.42 33.03 -1.30
N CYS A 125 -10.48 32.37 -1.77
CA CYS A 125 -11.34 32.89 -2.83
C CYS A 125 -12.27 34.03 -2.38
N ASN A 126 -12.68 34.09 -1.11
CA ASN A 126 -13.54 35.17 -0.61
C ASN A 126 -12.76 36.40 -0.11
N ASN A 127 -11.45 36.51 -0.39
CA ASN A 127 -10.60 37.61 0.05
C ASN A 127 -10.62 37.85 1.59
N ASN A 128 -10.92 36.81 2.37
CA ASN A 128 -11.00 36.88 3.83
C ASN A 128 -9.67 36.53 4.51
N ILE A 129 -8.57 36.52 3.76
CA ILE A 129 -7.24 36.13 4.23
C ILE A 129 -6.81 37.02 5.41
N GLU A 130 -7.15 38.33 5.40
CA GLU A 130 -6.80 39.24 6.50
C GLU A 130 -7.46 38.91 7.84
N GLN A 131 -8.69 38.41 7.83
CA GLN A 131 -9.44 38.17 9.06
C GLN A 131 -9.19 36.76 9.63
N LYS A 132 -8.65 35.84 8.82
CA LYS A 132 -8.56 34.41 9.13
C LYS A 132 -7.16 33.83 8.92
N GLU A 133 -6.13 34.66 9.04
CA GLU A 133 -4.73 34.26 8.88
C GLU A 133 -4.33 33.14 9.86
N ALA A 134 -4.62 33.31 11.16
CA ALA A 134 -4.37 32.28 12.17
C ALA A 134 -5.17 30.99 11.93
N ASP A 135 -6.40 31.12 11.41
CA ASP A 135 -7.22 29.96 11.03
C ASP A 135 -6.62 29.23 9.83
N LEU A 136 -6.03 29.95 8.88
CA LEU A 136 -5.43 29.37 7.68
C LEU A 136 -4.21 28.51 8.03
N GLU A 137 -3.30 29.00 8.87
CA GLU A 137 -2.13 28.23 9.32
C GLU A 137 -2.54 26.97 10.07
N HIS A 138 -3.52 27.08 10.99
CA HIS A 138 -4.07 25.92 11.70
C HIS A 138 -4.74 24.91 10.75
N LEU A 139 -5.44 25.39 9.71
CA LEU A 139 -6.05 24.51 8.70
C LEU A 139 -5.00 23.78 7.86
N ILE A 140 -3.89 24.44 7.50
CA ILE A 140 -2.76 23.81 6.79
C ILE A 140 -2.11 22.73 7.66
N GLU A 141 -1.87 23.02 8.93
CA GLU A 141 -1.30 22.04 9.86
C GLU A 141 -2.24 20.86 10.08
N SER A 142 -3.53 21.12 10.26
CA SER A 142 -4.57 20.10 10.38
C SER A 142 -4.64 19.21 9.13
N LEU A 143 -4.63 19.81 7.94
CA LEU A 143 -4.61 19.09 6.66
C LEU A 143 -3.37 18.17 6.56
N SER A 144 -2.20 18.69 6.93
CA SER A 144 -0.94 17.93 6.93
C SER A 144 -1.00 16.76 7.92
N SER A 145 -1.50 17.00 9.14
CA SER A 145 -1.62 16.00 10.20
C SER A 145 -2.60 14.88 9.85
N ASP A 146 -3.78 15.23 9.33
CA ASP A 146 -4.80 14.27 8.92
C ASP A 146 -4.36 13.43 7.71
N THR A 147 -3.65 14.07 6.77
CA THR A 147 -3.02 13.37 5.64
C THR A 147 -1.98 12.37 6.15
N LYS A 148 -1.05 12.78 7.02
CA LYS A 148 -0.03 11.88 7.61
C LYS A 148 -0.67 10.71 8.36
N THR A 149 -1.74 10.97 9.10
CA THR A 149 -2.47 9.94 9.85
C THR A 149 -3.10 8.93 8.91
N THR A 150 -3.76 9.40 7.84
CA THR A 150 -4.37 8.56 6.81
C THR A 150 -3.33 7.67 6.13
N ILE A 151 -2.20 8.26 5.71
CA ILE A 151 -1.09 7.52 5.10
C ILE A 151 -0.52 6.48 6.07
N LYS A 152 -0.36 6.81 7.36
CA LYS A 152 0.13 5.87 8.36
C LYS A 152 -0.81 4.67 8.52
N GLN A 153 -2.13 4.89 8.49
CA GLN A 153 -3.11 3.82 8.57
C GLN A 153 -3.02 2.89 7.35
N GLU A 154 -2.90 3.43 6.15
CA GLU A 154 -2.71 2.63 4.94
C GLU A 154 -1.36 1.90 4.93
N TRP A 155 -0.30 2.53 5.44
CA TRP A 155 1.02 1.91 5.58
C TRP A 155 1.02 0.70 6.53
N ILE A 156 0.25 0.78 7.63
CA ILE A 156 0.08 -0.35 8.55
C ILE A 156 -0.60 -1.52 7.83
N LYS A 157 -1.61 -1.26 6.98
CA LYS A 157 -2.27 -2.31 6.18
C LYS A 157 -1.30 -2.94 5.18
N VAL A 158 -0.48 -2.14 4.51
CA VAL A 158 0.57 -2.63 3.60
C VAL A 158 1.58 -3.52 4.33
N LYS A 159 2.02 -3.12 5.53
CA LYS A 159 2.98 -3.90 6.34
C LYS A 159 2.43 -5.20 6.88
N LEU A 160 1.15 -5.23 7.26
CA LEU A 160 0.49 -6.45 7.72
C LEU A 160 0.30 -7.46 6.58
N GLY A 161 0.27 -6.99 5.33
CA GLY A 161 -0.04 -7.79 4.15
C GLY A 161 -1.52 -8.15 4.10
N GLU A 162 -1.97 -8.73 2.98
CA GLU A 162 -3.34 -9.26 2.92
C GLU A 162 -3.46 -10.53 3.76
N ILE A 163 -4.64 -10.73 4.37
CA ILE A 163 -4.94 -11.90 5.23
C ILE A 163 -4.62 -13.21 4.49
N HIS A 164 -4.86 -13.26 3.18
CA HIS A 164 -4.59 -14.43 2.34
C HIS A 164 -3.09 -14.78 2.26
N PHE A 165 -2.20 -13.78 2.23
CA PHE A 165 -0.76 -14.00 2.26
C PHE A 165 -0.30 -14.63 3.58
N ILE A 166 -0.87 -14.21 4.70
CA ILE A 166 -0.57 -14.77 6.03
C ILE A 166 -0.96 -16.26 6.07
N TRP A 167 -2.12 -16.61 5.51
CA TRP A 167 -2.57 -18.00 5.40
C TRP A 167 -1.69 -18.83 4.47
N LEU A 168 -1.34 -18.31 3.29
CA LEU A 168 -0.49 -19.01 2.34
C LEU A 168 0.91 -19.28 2.92
N ARG A 169 1.49 -18.30 3.63
CA ARG A 169 2.77 -18.48 4.34
C ARG A 169 2.68 -19.56 5.40
N ARG A 170 1.57 -19.61 6.13
CA ARG A 170 1.33 -20.61 7.18
C ARG A 170 1.18 -22.02 6.60
N ILE A 171 0.41 -22.17 5.52
CA ILE A 171 0.24 -23.45 4.80
C ILE A 171 1.57 -23.91 4.22
N GLY A 172 2.32 -23.01 3.57
CA GLY A 172 3.64 -23.31 3.02
C GLY A 172 4.62 -23.79 4.10
N TYR A 173 4.63 -23.16 5.28
CA TYR A 173 5.43 -23.60 6.42
C TYR A 173 5.01 -24.99 6.94
N PHE A 174 3.71 -25.26 7.07
CA PHE A 174 3.23 -26.57 7.49
C PHE A 174 3.61 -27.67 6.49
N LEU A 175 3.48 -27.40 5.19
CA LEU A 175 3.86 -28.34 4.13
C LEU A 175 5.37 -28.63 4.13
N SER A 176 6.21 -27.61 4.29
CA SER A 176 7.67 -27.80 4.33
C SER A 176 8.12 -28.59 5.56
N VAL A 177 7.55 -28.31 6.74
CA VAL A 177 7.82 -29.05 7.97
C VAL A 177 7.34 -30.50 7.87
N SER A 178 6.16 -30.73 7.30
CA SER A 178 5.63 -32.09 7.09
C SER A 178 6.52 -32.90 6.15
N LEU A 179 6.97 -32.31 5.03
CA LEU A 179 7.85 -32.98 4.08
C LEU A 179 9.21 -33.32 4.72
N ALA A 180 9.80 -32.38 5.46
CA ALA A 180 11.07 -32.60 6.16
C ALA A 180 10.95 -33.71 7.23
N SER A 181 9.84 -33.75 7.97
CA SER A 181 9.57 -34.79 8.97
C SER A 181 9.44 -36.18 8.35
N LEU A 182 8.75 -36.29 7.21
CA LEU A 182 8.64 -37.55 6.46
C LEU A 182 10.01 -38.05 5.98
N ILE A 183 10.83 -37.18 5.39
CA ILE A 183 12.18 -37.52 4.94
C ILE A 183 13.03 -38.00 6.13
N PHE A 184 13.00 -37.28 7.25
CA PHE A 184 13.74 -37.64 8.46
C PHE A 184 13.31 -39.01 9.02
N SER A 185 12.00 -39.29 9.05
CA SER A 185 11.46 -40.58 9.49
C SER A 185 11.91 -41.73 8.59
N THR A 186 11.89 -41.54 7.26
CA THR A 186 12.36 -42.56 6.31
C THR A 186 13.86 -42.84 6.44
N CYS A 187 14.68 -41.80 6.68
CA CYS A 187 16.11 -41.96 6.96
C CYS A 187 16.36 -42.76 8.25
N LEU A 188 15.63 -42.47 9.33
CA LEU A 188 15.76 -43.20 10.60
C LEU A 188 15.40 -44.68 10.45
N LEU A 189 14.31 -44.99 9.72
CA LEU A 189 13.92 -46.36 9.42
C LEU A 189 15.00 -47.10 8.63
N TYR A 190 15.60 -46.44 7.64
CA TYR A 190 16.68 -47.01 6.84
C TYR A 190 17.92 -47.33 7.70
N ILE A 191 18.32 -46.41 8.59
CA ILE A 191 19.43 -46.62 9.53
C ILE A 191 19.15 -47.78 10.49
N TYR A 192 17.93 -47.85 11.05
CA TYR A 192 17.54 -48.94 11.95
C TYR A 192 17.61 -50.31 11.26
N PHE A 193 17.16 -50.39 10.01
CA PHE A 193 17.20 -51.62 9.24
C PHE A 193 18.64 -52.07 8.94
N MET A 194 19.53 -51.13 8.60
CA MET A 194 20.97 -51.40 8.41
C MET A 194 21.63 -51.94 9.69
N ILE A 195 21.33 -51.36 10.86
CA ILE A 195 21.89 -51.82 12.14
C ILE A 195 21.39 -53.23 12.51
N LYS A 196 20.16 -53.58 12.12
CA LYS A 196 19.58 -54.90 12.46
C LYS A 196 20.08 -56.04 11.55
N GLN A 197 20.59 -55.72 10.37
CA GLN A 197 21.10 -56.72 9.41
C GLN A 197 22.61 -56.95 9.48
N GLY A 198 23.37 -56.06 10.11
CA GLY A 198 24.80 -56.23 10.40
C GLY A 198 25.05 -56.89 11.75
#